data_AF-A0AA38N051-F1
#
_entry.id   AF-A0AA38N051-F1
#
_cell.length_a   1.000
_cell.length_b   1.000
_cell.length_c   1.000
_cell.angle_alpha   90.00
_cell.angle_beta   90.00
_cell.angle_gamma   90.00
#
_symmetry.space_group_name_H-M   'P 1'
#
loop_
_entity.id
_entity.type
_entity.pdbx_description
1 polymer ?
#
loop_
_entity_poly.entity_id
_entity_poly.type
_entity_poly.pdbx_seq_one_letter_code
_entity_poly.pdbx_strand_id
1 'polypeptide(L)'
;MIQPWSLPTSINPLVPVPHFQYGFSTSTSANTSLSLSIVNLSDKALGVHKISSRTAHPLVSPPSLNTPTRSLECHDLPPPILAWEAFYPKGSINPSAAIPGGFGFYLNGPKEFSDILHGSKSSTGANEIVMSYRMMLQSDWEWVKGGKLPGVFGGVGDLAYGCSGGRKDNRESCFDVRLMWRSKGAGELYVYLPSTEQNRERLLAVPPLSHENADYGFSVGRGAFSIPVGQWMSIAIRVKLNTVGHEDGEIELWIDGISVISVTKLTLRQSEKSRLKGMHFQTFFGGNKPDWASPRDQRAWFADVTGVSVC
;
A
#
# COMPACT_ATOMS: atom_id res chain seq x y z
N MET A 1 -32.80 25.37 -20.10
CA MET A 1 -31.98 25.66 -18.91
C MET A 1 -31.61 24.34 -18.28
N ILE A 2 -30.40 23.84 -18.56
CA ILE A 2 -29.88 22.58 -18.04
C ILE A 2 -29.09 22.96 -16.78
N GLN A 3 -29.47 22.41 -15.63
CA GLN A 3 -28.74 22.62 -14.38
C GLN A 3 -27.29 22.13 -14.53
N PRO A 4 -26.30 22.88 -14.04
CA PRO A 4 -24.93 22.39 -14.00
C PRO A 4 -24.85 21.23 -13.02
N TRP A 5 -24.20 20.16 -13.47
CA TRP A 5 -23.93 18.97 -12.68
C TRP A 5 -23.18 19.41 -11.42
N SER A 6 -23.78 19.19 -10.26
CA SER A 6 -23.08 19.29 -8.99
C SER A 6 -21.91 18.32 -9.04
N LEU A 7 -20.68 18.85 -8.95
CA LEU A 7 -19.48 18.03 -8.69
C LEU A 7 -19.78 17.11 -7.49
N PRO A 8 -19.45 15.81 -7.56
CA PRO A 8 -19.62 14.94 -6.40
C PRO A 8 -18.88 15.56 -5.21
N THR A 9 -19.51 15.55 -4.05
CA THR A 9 -18.87 15.79 -2.74
C THR A 9 -17.47 15.20 -2.72
N SER A 10 -16.47 16.02 -2.39
CA SER A 10 -15.04 15.69 -2.36
C SER A 10 -14.80 14.28 -1.79
N ILE A 11 -14.33 13.36 -2.63
CA ILE A 11 -14.02 11.99 -2.22
C ILE A 11 -12.80 12.03 -1.30
N ASN A 12 -12.91 11.46 -0.10
CA ASN A 12 -11.79 11.35 0.86
C ASN A 12 -10.63 10.58 0.19
N PRO A 13 -9.40 11.13 0.12
CA PRO A 13 -8.30 10.49 -0.59
C PRO A 13 -7.82 9.18 0.06
N LEU A 14 -8.15 8.95 1.33
CA LEU A 14 -7.91 7.66 2.01
C LEU A 14 -9.00 6.62 1.74
N VAL A 15 -10.18 7.04 1.28
CA VAL A 15 -11.29 6.15 0.93
C VAL A 15 -11.85 6.57 -0.43
N PRO A 16 -11.11 6.36 -1.53
CA PRO A 16 -11.48 6.82 -2.86
C PRO A 16 -12.58 5.99 -3.54
N VAL A 17 -13.54 5.48 -2.75
CA VAL A 17 -14.67 4.67 -3.22
C VAL A 17 -15.98 5.23 -2.66
N PRO A 18 -17.06 5.27 -3.46
CA PRO A 18 -18.32 5.88 -3.04
C PRO A 18 -19.09 5.04 -2.01
N HIS A 19 -18.87 3.72 -1.99
CA HIS A 19 -19.60 2.79 -1.15
C HIS A 19 -18.66 1.74 -0.55
N PHE A 20 -18.84 1.45 0.72
CA PHE A 20 -18.15 0.38 1.43
C PHE A 20 -19.04 -0.11 2.59
N GLN A 21 -18.87 -1.36 2.98
CA GLN A 21 -19.69 -1.99 4.01
C GLN A 21 -19.20 -1.64 5.43
N TYR A 22 -17.89 -1.78 5.65
CA TYR A 22 -17.25 -1.57 6.94
C TYR A 22 -15.83 -1.06 6.73
N GLY A 23 -15.33 -0.25 7.65
CA GLY A 23 -13.95 0.19 7.63
C GLY A 23 -13.41 0.66 8.97
N PHE A 24 -12.11 0.94 8.98
CA PHE A 24 -11.42 1.62 10.07
C PHE A 24 -10.49 2.69 9.53
N SER A 25 -10.18 3.69 10.35
CA SER A 25 -9.12 4.66 10.08
C SER A 25 -8.41 5.06 11.37
N THR A 26 -7.11 5.32 11.29
CA THR A 26 -6.39 6.03 12.36
C THR A 26 -6.42 7.53 12.21
N SER A 27 -7.01 8.05 11.13
CA SER A 27 -7.19 9.48 10.88
C SER A 27 -8.51 9.96 11.47
N THR A 28 -8.44 10.83 12.49
CA THR A 28 -9.65 11.45 13.06
C THR A 28 -10.38 12.35 12.06
N SER A 29 -9.67 12.83 11.04
CA SER A 29 -10.21 13.71 9.99
C SER A 29 -10.85 12.94 8.83
N ALA A 30 -10.66 11.62 8.75
CA ALA A 30 -11.25 10.78 7.70
C ALA A 30 -12.71 10.37 7.99
N ASN A 31 -13.22 10.62 9.21
CA ASN A 31 -14.55 10.20 9.63
C ASN A 31 -15.65 11.00 8.91
N THR A 32 -16.11 10.48 7.78
CA THR A 32 -17.16 11.07 6.95
C THR A 32 -18.40 10.16 6.84
N SER A 33 -18.36 8.97 7.45
CA SER A 33 -19.42 7.96 7.36
C SER A 33 -19.53 7.14 8.64
N LEU A 34 -20.76 6.80 9.03
CA LEU A 34 -21.07 5.95 10.19
C LEU A 34 -20.41 4.56 10.12
N SER A 35 -20.01 4.11 8.94
CA SER A 35 -19.37 2.79 8.74
C SER A 35 -17.85 2.80 8.95
N LEU A 36 -17.22 3.95 9.24
CA LEU A 36 -15.78 4.06 9.44
C LEU A 36 -15.44 4.19 10.95
N SER A 37 -14.86 3.14 11.53
CA SER A 37 -14.42 3.13 12.93
C SER A 37 -13.08 3.87 13.11
N ILE A 38 -13.00 4.79 14.07
CA ILE A 38 -11.73 5.46 14.40
C ILE A 38 -10.99 4.65 15.47
N VAL A 39 -9.72 4.31 15.19
CA VAL A 39 -8.86 3.52 16.08
C VAL A 39 -7.49 4.15 16.24
N ASN A 40 -6.77 3.80 17.30
CA ASN A 40 -5.42 4.33 17.53
C ASN A 40 -4.42 3.78 16.50
N LEU A 41 -3.46 4.62 16.06
CA LEU A 41 -2.27 4.16 15.34
C LEU A 41 -1.35 3.37 16.30
N SER A 42 -1.60 2.07 16.42
CA SER A 42 -0.85 1.18 17.31
C SER A 42 -0.92 -0.27 16.85
N ASP A 43 0.09 -1.06 17.20
CA ASP A 43 0.19 -2.47 16.83
C ASP A 43 -1.04 -3.27 17.28
N LYS A 44 -1.48 -3.07 18.53
CA LYS A 44 -2.62 -3.76 19.10
C LYS A 44 -3.93 -3.43 18.38
N ALA A 45 -4.17 -2.15 18.08
CA ALA A 45 -5.42 -1.71 17.46
C ALA A 45 -5.52 -2.14 15.98
N LEU A 46 -4.38 -2.23 15.30
CA LEU A 46 -4.33 -2.55 13.86
C LEU A 46 -4.08 -4.04 13.56
N GLY A 47 -4.03 -4.89 14.60
CA GLY A 47 -3.76 -6.31 14.42
C GLY A 47 -2.39 -6.58 13.81
N VAL A 48 -1.38 -5.79 14.18
CA VAL A 48 -0.01 -5.95 13.70
C VAL A 48 0.57 -7.27 14.18
N HIS A 49 1.20 -8.00 13.27
CA HIS A 49 1.80 -9.30 13.53
C HIS A 49 3.00 -9.53 12.59
N LYS A 50 3.80 -10.57 12.91
CA LYS A 50 5.02 -10.93 12.15
C LYS A 50 5.96 -9.73 11.96
N ILE A 51 6.20 -8.99 13.05
CA ILE A 51 7.07 -7.81 13.09
C ILE A 51 8.52 -8.24 12.82
N SER A 52 9.21 -7.48 11.97
CA SER A 52 10.63 -7.66 11.68
C SER A 52 11.46 -7.31 12.92
N SER A 53 12.17 -8.28 13.48
CA SER A 53 12.86 -8.14 14.76
C SER A 53 14.09 -7.22 14.76
N ARG A 54 14.63 -6.88 13.58
CA ARG A 54 15.88 -6.10 13.43
C ARG A 54 15.66 -4.61 13.22
N THR A 55 14.41 -4.18 13.17
CA THR A 55 14.00 -2.80 12.86
C THR A 55 12.83 -2.40 13.74
N ALA A 56 12.74 -1.11 14.09
CA ALA A 56 11.64 -0.58 14.89
C ALA A 56 10.80 0.39 14.05
N HIS A 57 9.54 0.56 14.46
CA HIS A 57 8.59 1.53 13.91
C HIS A 57 8.01 2.40 15.04
N PRO A 58 8.85 3.22 15.70
CA PRO A 58 8.39 4.03 16.83
C PRO A 58 7.29 5.01 16.40
N LEU A 59 6.32 5.21 17.29
CA LEU A 59 5.30 6.23 17.13
C LEU A 59 5.87 7.58 17.57
N VAL A 60 5.88 8.56 16.66
CA VAL A 60 6.47 9.88 16.87
C VAL A 60 5.53 10.99 16.42
N SER A 61 5.78 12.22 16.86
CA SER A 61 5.26 13.40 16.17
C SER A 61 6.13 13.70 14.95
N PRO A 62 5.58 13.67 13.73
CA PRO A 62 6.35 13.95 12.52
C PRO A 62 6.76 15.44 12.46
N PRO A 63 7.82 15.78 11.71
CA PRO A 63 8.26 17.17 11.57
C PRO A 63 7.18 18.04 10.90
N SER A 64 7.09 19.30 11.33
CA SER A 64 6.19 20.29 10.72
C SER A 64 6.66 20.69 9.33
N LEU A 65 5.70 20.95 8.42
CA LEU A 65 5.97 21.52 7.11
C LEU A 65 6.50 22.96 7.29
N ASN A 66 7.75 23.22 6.88
CA ASN A 66 8.35 24.56 6.95
C ASN A 66 8.04 25.44 5.72
N THR A 67 7.19 24.98 4.80
CA THR A 67 6.88 25.67 3.55
C THR A 67 5.53 26.37 3.66
N PRO A 68 5.37 27.63 3.18
CA PRO A 68 4.06 28.25 3.07
C PRO A 68 3.19 27.34 2.22
N THR A 69 2.08 26.88 2.80
CA THR A 69 1.09 26.04 2.14
C THR A 69 0.77 26.66 0.78
N ARG A 70 1.11 25.95 -0.30
CA ARG A 70 0.49 26.23 -1.59
C ARG A 70 -1.01 26.14 -1.33
N SER A 71 -1.72 27.20 -1.71
CA SER A 71 -3.15 27.46 -1.48
C SER A 71 -3.97 26.20 -1.22
N LEU A 72 -4.60 26.15 -0.05
CA LEU A 72 -5.67 25.22 0.31
C LEU A 72 -6.67 25.11 -0.84
N GLU A 73 -6.53 24.09 -1.68
CA GLU A 73 -7.68 23.53 -2.35
C GLU A 73 -8.41 22.62 -1.35
N CYS A 74 -9.71 22.44 -1.54
CA CYS A 74 -10.69 21.84 -0.61
C CYS A 74 -10.47 20.32 -0.33
N HIS A 75 -9.25 19.82 -0.47
CA HIS A 75 -8.93 18.40 -0.65
C HIS A 75 -7.93 17.84 0.38
N ASP A 76 -7.25 18.70 1.15
CA ASP A 76 -6.16 18.26 2.02
C ASP A 76 -6.62 17.98 3.46
N LEU A 77 -6.59 16.69 3.85
CA LEU A 77 -6.65 16.28 5.26
C LEU A 77 -5.54 17.01 6.04
N PRO A 78 -5.82 17.55 7.26
CA PRO A 78 -4.80 18.24 8.05
C PRO A 78 -3.57 17.32 8.27
N PRO A 79 -2.33 17.83 8.35
CA PRO A 79 -1.15 17.00 8.55
C PRO A 79 -1.31 16.06 9.78
N PRO A 80 -0.89 14.79 9.70
CA PRO A 80 -0.94 13.89 10.84
C PRO A 80 -0.08 14.40 12.00
N ILE A 81 -0.59 14.27 13.23
CA ILE A 81 0.14 14.63 14.46
C ILE A 81 0.93 13.45 15.05
N LEU A 82 0.65 12.23 14.58
CA LEU A 82 1.30 10.99 14.97
C LEU A 82 1.58 10.13 13.74
N ALA A 83 2.76 9.53 13.69
CA ALA A 83 3.19 8.67 12.61
C ALA A 83 4.15 7.59 13.11
N TRP A 84 4.18 6.44 12.43
CA TRP A 84 5.30 5.51 12.53
C TRP A 84 6.50 6.07 11.76
N GLU A 85 7.65 6.16 12.43
CA GLU A 85 8.91 6.54 11.79
C GLU A 85 9.64 5.31 11.25
N ALA A 86 10.06 5.38 9.99
CA ALA A 86 11.05 4.50 9.40
C ALA A 86 12.40 5.18 9.41
N PHE A 87 13.40 4.54 10.02
CA PHE A 87 14.79 4.99 9.99
C PHE A 87 15.61 4.12 9.02
N TYR A 88 16.28 4.74 8.06
CA TYR A 88 17.14 4.09 7.08
C TYR A 88 18.60 4.52 7.35
N PRO A 89 19.39 3.72 8.09
CA PRO A 89 20.79 4.01 8.32
C PRO A 89 21.58 4.07 7.00
N LYS A 90 22.64 4.87 6.96
CA LYS A 90 23.62 4.84 5.86
C LYS A 90 24.10 3.41 5.62
N GLY A 91 24.09 2.99 4.36
CA GLY A 91 24.47 1.64 3.96
C GLY A 91 23.37 0.59 4.08
N SER A 92 22.18 0.93 4.59
CA SER A 92 21.06 -0.01 4.65
C SER A 92 20.47 -0.30 3.27
N ILE A 93 20.20 -1.58 2.99
CA ILE A 93 19.56 -2.05 1.74
C ILE A 93 18.26 -2.74 2.15
N ASN A 94 18.21 -4.07 2.09
CA ASN A 94 17.05 -4.87 2.47
C ASN A 94 17.13 -5.34 3.94
N PRO A 95 16.02 -5.80 4.54
CA PRO A 95 15.98 -6.20 5.96
C PRO A 95 16.94 -7.35 6.33
N SER A 96 17.35 -8.15 5.34
CA SER A 96 18.28 -9.27 5.50
C SER A 96 19.75 -8.86 5.30
N ALA A 97 20.03 -7.63 4.88
CA ALA A 97 21.39 -7.12 4.73
C ALA A 97 22.09 -6.94 6.09
N ALA A 98 23.41 -6.74 6.06
CA ALA A 98 24.20 -6.51 7.27
C ALA A 98 23.66 -5.32 8.10
N ILE A 99 23.35 -4.21 7.42
CA ILE A 99 22.74 -3.01 8.01
C ILE A 99 21.24 -3.01 7.62
N PRO A 100 20.32 -3.34 8.55
CA PRO A 100 18.89 -3.25 8.30
C PRO A 100 18.44 -1.79 8.33
N GLY A 101 17.38 -1.46 7.58
CA GLY A 101 16.80 -0.12 7.55
C GLY A 101 15.33 -0.16 7.17
N GLY A 102 14.61 0.90 7.54
CA GLY A 102 13.16 0.98 7.49
C GLY A 102 12.51 0.12 8.56
N PHE A 103 11.37 -0.51 8.25
CA PHE A 103 10.70 -1.50 9.10
C PHE A 103 9.77 -2.40 8.29
N GLY A 104 9.27 -3.47 8.91
CA GLY A 104 8.33 -4.38 8.25
C GLY A 104 7.45 -5.18 9.21
N PHE A 105 6.17 -5.28 8.91
CA PHE A 105 5.20 -6.15 9.57
C PHE A 105 4.00 -6.40 8.64
N TYR A 106 3.06 -7.22 9.11
CA TYR A 106 1.76 -7.42 8.48
C TYR A 106 0.67 -6.90 9.42
N LEU A 107 -0.42 -6.40 8.86
CA LEU A 107 -1.58 -5.95 9.63
C LEU A 107 -2.86 -6.39 8.92
N ASN A 108 -3.88 -6.71 9.70
CA ASN A 108 -5.21 -7.09 9.20
C ASN A 108 -6.34 -6.21 9.74
N GLY A 109 -5.99 -5.09 10.39
CA GLY A 109 -6.92 -4.13 10.97
C GLY A 109 -7.48 -4.56 12.33
N PRO A 110 -8.38 -3.75 12.92
CA PRO A 110 -9.10 -4.10 14.13
C PRO A 110 -9.84 -5.44 13.98
N LYS A 111 -10.11 -6.12 15.10
CA LYS A 111 -10.72 -7.46 15.10
C LYS A 111 -11.94 -7.55 14.19
N GLU A 112 -12.84 -6.58 14.27
CA GLU A 112 -14.05 -6.57 13.45
C GLU A 112 -13.77 -6.49 11.94
N PHE A 113 -12.81 -5.66 11.52
CA PHE A 113 -12.35 -5.62 10.13
C PHE A 113 -11.77 -6.96 9.70
N SER A 114 -10.91 -7.54 10.54
CA SER A 114 -10.26 -8.82 10.24
C SER A 114 -11.25 -10.00 10.16
N ASP A 115 -12.32 -9.98 10.97
CA ASP A 115 -13.38 -10.98 10.95
C ASP A 115 -14.18 -10.93 9.65
N ILE A 116 -14.41 -9.72 9.10
CA ILE A 116 -15.07 -9.49 7.80
C ILE A 116 -14.14 -9.96 6.68
N LEU A 117 -12.87 -9.55 6.73
CA LEU A 117 -11.87 -9.88 5.72
C LEU A 117 -11.72 -11.40 5.55
N HIS A 118 -11.71 -12.13 6.66
CA HIS A 118 -11.49 -13.58 6.66
C HIS A 118 -12.77 -14.42 6.59
N GLY A 119 -13.96 -13.79 6.60
CA GLY A 119 -15.22 -14.51 6.53
C GLY A 119 -15.60 -15.25 7.82
N SER A 120 -15.12 -14.78 8.97
CA SER A 120 -15.54 -15.32 10.28
C SER A 120 -16.95 -14.86 10.68
N LYS A 121 -17.46 -13.78 10.07
CA LYS A 121 -18.84 -13.26 10.24
C LYS A 121 -19.75 -13.40 9.01
N SER A 122 -19.19 -13.71 7.84
CA SER A 122 -19.88 -13.92 6.56
C SER A 122 -19.22 -15.11 5.88
N SER A 123 -19.97 -16.12 5.44
CA SER A 123 -19.43 -17.40 4.95
C SER A 123 -18.43 -17.30 3.78
N THR A 124 -18.29 -16.14 3.14
CA THR A 124 -17.42 -15.93 1.98
C THR A 124 -16.17 -15.08 2.24
N GLY A 125 -16.18 -14.20 3.26
CA GLY A 125 -15.15 -13.16 3.46
C GLY A 125 -15.22 -12.04 2.41
N ALA A 126 -14.42 -10.99 2.59
CA ALA A 126 -14.35 -9.88 1.64
C ALA A 126 -13.55 -10.28 0.38
N ASN A 127 -14.10 -9.96 -0.79
CA ASN A 127 -13.40 -10.13 -2.08
C ASN A 127 -12.80 -8.83 -2.59
N GLU A 128 -13.16 -7.69 -2.00
CA GLU A 128 -12.69 -6.37 -2.43
C GLU A 128 -12.40 -5.50 -1.20
N ILE A 129 -11.20 -4.92 -1.17
CA ILE A 129 -10.80 -3.98 -0.12
C ILE A 129 -10.08 -2.79 -0.72
N VAL A 130 -10.13 -1.67 0.00
CA VAL A 130 -9.18 -0.58 -0.15
C VAL A 130 -8.36 -0.48 1.12
N MET A 131 -7.04 -0.47 0.99
CA MET A 131 -6.13 -0.14 2.08
C MET A 131 -5.35 1.11 1.71
N SER A 132 -5.21 2.04 2.65
CA SER A 132 -4.58 3.32 2.42
C SER A 132 -3.79 3.81 3.63
N TYR A 133 -2.90 4.77 3.38
CA TYR A 133 -2.07 5.44 4.37
C TYR A 133 -1.59 6.77 3.80
N ARG A 134 -1.12 7.66 4.68
CA ARG A 134 -0.30 8.81 4.28
C ARG A 134 1.17 8.54 4.56
N MET A 135 2.04 9.08 3.72
CA MET A 135 3.48 9.05 3.94
C MET A 135 4.14 10.40 3.68
N MET A 136 5.28 10.63 4.32
CA MET A 136 6.15 11.78 4.09
C MET A 136 7.61 11.34 4.13
N LEU A 137 8.42 11.82 3.19
CA LEU A 137 9.88 11.63 3.18
C LEU A 137 10.57 12.83 3.82
N GLN A 138 11.72 12.62 4.48
CA GLN A 138 12.58 13.69 4.99
C GLN A 138 12.91 14.71 3.89
N SER A 139 12.96 16.00 4.23
CA SER A 139 13.03 17.14 3.29
C SER A 139 14.20 17.15 2.30
N ASP A 140 15.28 16.42 2.58
CA ASP A 140 16.50 16.33 1.77
C ASP A 140 16.70 14.93 1.15
N TRP A 141 15.65 14.12 1.07
CA TRP A 141 15.70 12.70 0.67
C TRP A 141 16.52 12.41 -0.61
N GLU A 142 17.35 11.36 -0.55
CA GLU A 142 18.16 10.85 -1.64
C GLU A 142 17.65 9.49 -2.14
N TRP A 143 17.22 9.45 -3.40
CA TRP A 143 16.42 8.37 -3.99
C TRP A 143 17.17 7.08 -4.34
N VAL A 144 18.49 7.14 -4.54
CA VAL A 144 19.33 6.05 -5.07
C VAL A 144 18.62 5.36 -6.25
N LYS A 145 18.39 4.04 -6.19
CA LYS A 145 17.72 3.23 -7.22
C LYS A 145 16.27 2.88 -6.88
N GLY A 146 15.87 3.05 -5.62
CA GLY A 146 14.52 2.77 -5.18
C GLY A 146 14.42 2.03 -3.85
N GLY A 147 13.19 1.73 -3.46
CA GLY A 147 12.87 0.97 -2.26
C GLY A 147 11.41 0.62 -2.17
N LYS A 148 11.04 -0.14 -1.13
CA LYS A 148 9.71 -0.71 -0.97
C LYS A 148 8.79 0.20 -0.19
N LEU A 149 7.52 0.18 -0.56
CA LEU A 149 6.44 0.83 0.18
C LEU A 149 5.34 -0.19 0.51
N PRO A 150 4.58 0.05 1.60
CA PRO A 150 3.47 -0.79 2.03
C PRO A 150 2.42 -1.02 0.95
N GLY A 151 1.78 -2.19 0.98
CA GLY A 151 0.62 -2.46 0.12
C GLY A 151 -0.18 -3.68 0.55
N VAL A 152 -1.06 -4.15 -0.31
CA VAL A 152 -2.04 -5.20 0.01
C VAL A 152 -1.47 -6.59 -0.24
N PHE A 153 -1.81 -7.56 0.61
CA PHE A 153 -1.43 -8.96 0.40
C PHE A 153 -2.57 -9.92 0.66
N GLY A 154 -2.43 -11.14 0.13
CA GLY A 154 -3.37 -12.22 0.36
C GLY A 154 -2.82 -13.58 -0.04
N GLY A 155 -3.64 -14.61 0.17
CA GLY A 155 -3.26 -15.99 -0.11
C GLY A 155 -4.02 -17.01 0.72
N VAL A 156 -3.59 -18.26 0.58
CA VAL A 156 -4.15 -19.43 1.28
C VAL A 156 -3.50 -19.55 2.66
N GLY A 157 -4.26 -19.36 3.73
CA GLY A 157 -3.78 -19.51 5.10
C GLY A 157 -2.46 -18.74 5.35
N ASP A 158 -1.46 -19.43 5.89
CA ASP A 158 -0.12 -18.86 6.15
C ASP A 158 0.78 -18.77 4.90
N LEU A 159 0.37 -19.36 3.76
CA LEU A 159 1.11 -19.18 2.50
C LEU A 159 1.03 -17.73 1.99
N ALA A 160 0.03 -16.96 2.45
CA ALA A 160 -0.12 -15.54 2.12
C ALA A 160 1.13 -14.70 2.43
N TYR A 161 1.92 -15.08 3.44
CA TYR A 161 3.15 -14.36 3.81
C TYR A 161 4.37 -14.72 2.93
N GLY A 162 4.18 -15.62 1.96
CA GLY A 162 5.22 -16.18 1.10
C GLY A 162 5.61 -15.30 -0.09
N CYS A 163 4.75 -14.39 -0.54
CA CYS A 163 4.91 -13.68 -1.80
C CYS A 163 5.87 -12.47 -1.79
N SER A 164 7.13 -12.68 -1.40
CA SER A 164 8.18 -11.65 -1.44
C SER A 164 9.60 -12.23 -1.52
N GLY A 165 10.60 -11.37 -1.77
CA GLY A 165 12.01 -11.74 -1.64
C GLY A 165 12.55 -12.71 -2.70
N GLY A 166 11.87 -12.85 -3.84
CA GLY A 166 12.24 -13.79 -4.91
C GLY A 166 11.94 -15.25 -4.61
N ARG A 167 11.15 -15.53 -3.56
CA ARG A 167 10.65 -16.88 -3.27
C ARG A 167 9.74 -17.36 -4.39
N LYS A 168 9.98 -18.59 -4.84
CA LYS A 168 9.26 -19.26 -5.93
C LYS A 168 8.32 -20.37 -5.45
N ASP A 169 8.51 -20.87 -4.24
CA ASP A 169 7.69 -21.95 -3.68
C ASP A 169 6.27 -21.46 -3.35
N ASN A 170 5.26 -22.22 -3.76
CA ASN A 170 3.83 -21.95 -3.54
C ASN A 170 3.40 -20.55 -4.01
N ARG A 171 4.05 -20.03 -5.06
CA ARG A 171 3.84 -18.68 -5.59
C ARG A 171 2.40 -18.45 -6.04
N GLU A 172 1.73 -19.49 -6.52
CA GLU A 172 0.32 -19.49 -6.91
C GLU A 172 -0.65 -19.44 -5.71
N SER A 173 -0.17 -19.71 -4.49
CA SER A 173 -0.98 -19.72 -3.27
C SER A 173 -1.00 -18.37 -2.53
N CYS A 174 -0.35 -17.34 -3.07
CA CYS A 174 -0.34 -16.00 -2.50
C CYS A 174 -0.29 -14.91 -3.57
N PHE A 175 -0.57 -13.68 -3.17
CA PHE A 175 -0.28 -12.50 -3.96
C PHE A 175 0.15 -11.35 -3.05
N ASP A 176 0.91 -10.41 -3.62
CA ASP A 176 1.41 -9.23 -2.92
C ASP A 176 1.42 -8.05 -3.90
N VAL A 177 0.76 -6.96 -3.52
CA VAL A 177 0.54 -5.74 -4.31
C VAL A 177 1.12 -4.59 -3.51
N ARG A 178 2.45 -4.47 -3.55
CA ARG A 178 3.19 -3.36 -2.92
C ARG A 178 3.50 -2.28 -3.93
N LEU A 179 4.11 -1.21 -3.46
CA LEU A 179 4.69 -0.19 -4.33
C LEU A 179 6.20 -0.16 -4.18
N MET A 180 6.84 0.51 -5.13
CA MET A 180 8.21 0.97 -4.98
C MET A 180 8.32 2.45 -5.30
N TRP A 181 9.24 3.13 -4.60
CA TRP A 181 9.87 4.30 -5.18
C TRP A 181 11.06 3.88 -6.03
N ARG A 182 11.41 4.72 -6.99
CA ARG A 182 12.59 4.64 -7.85
C ARG A 182 13.37 5.95 -7.77
N SER A 183 14.46 6.02 -8.52
CA SER A 183 15.26 7.24 -8.67
C SER A 183 14.37 8.45 -9.00
N LYS A 184 14.71 9.61 -8.44
CA LYS A 184 14.01 10.89 -8.68
C LYS A 184 12.51 10.89 -8.31
N GLY A 185 12.09 10.00 -7.41
CA GLY A 185 10.72 9.99 -6.89
C GLY A 185 9.70 9.27 -7.74
N ALA A 186 10.09 8.67 -8.86
CA ALA A 186 9.16 7.89 -9.67
C ALA A 186 8.59 6.71 -8.88
N GLY A 187 7.27 6.60 -8.81
CA GLY A 187 6.55 5.52 -8.16
C GLY A 187 6.14 4.42 -9.14
N GLU A 188 5.97 3.20 -8.65
CA GLU A 188 5.42 2.07 -9.41
C GLU A 188 4.59 1.15 -8.52
N LEU A 189 3.63 0.45 -9.12
CA LEU A 189 3.14 -0.79 -8.54
C LEU A 189 4.22 -1.86 -8.69
N TYR A 190 4.44 -2.62 -7.63
CA TYR A 190 5.36 -3.74 -7.61
C TYR A 190 4.64 -4.99 -7.14
N VAL A 191 4.24 -5.79 -8.11
CA VAL A 191 3.25 -6.85 -7.88
C VAL A 191 3.83 -8.23 -8.04
N TYR A 192 3.21 -9.13 -7.33
CA TYR A 192 3.57 -10.52 -7.20
C TYR A 192 2.27 -11.31 -7.37
N LEU A 193 1.84 -11.52 -8.61
CA LEU A 193 0.60 -12.22 -8.96
C LEU A 193 0.89 -13.64 -9.50
N PRO A 194 -0.14 -14.51 -9.63
CA PRO A 194 -0.04 -15.74 -10.41
C PRO A 194 0.52 -15.49 -11.82
N SER A 195 1.40 -16.39 -12.27
CA SER A 195 2.07 -16.28 -13.57
C SER A 195 1.18 -16.83 -14.70
N THR A 196 0.27 -16.00 -15.21
CA THR A 196 -0.58 -16.30 -16.38
C THR A 196 -0.23 -15.37 -17.54
N GLU A 197 -0.43 -15.81 -18.78
CA GLU A 197 -0.17 -14.96 -19.96
C GLU A 197 -1.05 -13.69 -19.93
N GLN A 198 -2.33 -13.83 -19.58
CA GLN A 198 -3.22 -12.68 -19.39
C GLN A 198 -2.67 -11.68 -18.38
N ASN A 199 -2.22 -12.13 -17.19
CA ASN A 199 -1.66 -11.21 -16.20
C ASN A 199 -0.45 -10.49 -16.79
N ARG A 200 0.45 -11.23 -17.44
CA ARG A 200 1.62 -10.67 -18.09
C ARG A 200 1.25 -9.59 -19.12
N GLU A 201 0.32 -9.87 -20.02
CA GLU A 201 -0.17 -8.93 -21.03
C GLU A 201 -0.79 -7.68 -20.39
N ARG A 202 -1.68 -7.86 -19.42
CA ARG A 202 -2.38 -6.74 -18.73
C ARG A 202 -1.41 -5.85 -17.98
N LEU A 203 -0.44 -6.43 -17.28
CA LEU A 203 0.53 -5.67 -16.50
C LEU A 203 1.54 -4.95 -17.39
N LEU A 204 2.01 -5.56 -18.49
CA LEU A 204 2.93 -4.91 -19.44
C LEU A 204 2.28 -3.76 -20.21
N ALA A 205 0.95 -3.81 -20.42
CA ALA A 205 0.22 -2.76 -21.11
C ALA A 205 0.09 -1.46 -20.29
N VAL A 206 0.39 -1.48 -18.99
CA VAL A 206 0.24 -0.30 -18.13
C VAL A 206 1.33 0.73 -18.43
N PRO A 207 0.98 1.97 -18.83
CA PRO A 207 1.94 3.04 -19.03
C PRO A 207 2.40 3.64 -17.68
N PRO A 208 3.47 4.44 -17.65
CA PRO A 208 4.35 4.78 -18.78
C PRO A 208 5.45 3.74 -19.02
N LEU A 209 5.75 2.89 -18.03
CA LEU A 209 6.77 1.84 -18.15
C LEU A 209 6.45 0.64 -17.26
N SER A 210 6.22 -0.51 -17.88
CA SER A 210 6.04 -1.78 -17.17
C SER A 210 7.05 -2.80 -17.68
N HIS A 211 7.59 -3.61 -16.77
CA HIS A 211 8.48 -4.71 -17.13
C HIS A 211 8.32 -5.89 -16.19
N GLU A 212 8.42 -7.05 -16.81
CA GLU A 212 8.48 -8.33 -16.13
C GLU A 212 9.84 -8.53 -15.45
N ASN A 213 9.83 -9.32 -14.39
CA ASN A 213 11.04 -9.83 -13.77
C ASN A 213 10.87 -11.32 -13.49
N ALA A 214 11.79 -12.15 -13.98
CA ALA A 214 11.69 -13.61 -13.86
C ALA A 214 11.91 -14.12 -12.41
N ASP A 215 12.66 -13.36 -11.60
CA ASP A 215 13.02 -13.77 -10.24
C ASP A 215 12.31 -12.95 -9.18
N TYR A 216 11.75 -11.81 -9.54
CA TYR A 216 11.16 -10.86 -8.61
C TYR A 216 9.77 -10.41 -9.04
N GLY A 217 9.29 -9.30 -8.46
CA GLY A 217 7.96 -8.79 -8.74
C GLY A 217 7.95 -8.01 -10.05
N PHE A 218 6.78 -7.97 -10.67
CA PHE A 218 6.49 -7.16 -11.84
C PHE A 218 6.53 -5.69 -11.45
N SER A 219 7.24 -4.88 -12.23
CA SER A 219 7.15 -3.42 -12.13
C SER A 219 6.08 -2.94 -13.09
N VAL A 220 5.11 -2.20 -12.57
CA VAL A 220 3.90 -1.83 -13.29
C VAL A 220 3.70 -0.32 -13.17
N GLY A 221 3.63 0.36 -14.32
CA GLY A 221 3.42 1.80 -14.40
C GLY A 221 4.48 2.64 -13.70
N ARG A 222 5.77 2.27 -13.83
CA ARG A 222 6.87 3.06 -13.24
C ARG A 222 6.89 4.47 -13.80
N GLY A 223 6.72 5.45 -12.91
CA GLY A 223 6.62 6.87 -13.26
C GLY A 223 5.19 7.36 -13.44
N ALA A 224 4.16 6.52 -13.20
CA ALA A 224 2.77 6.95 -13.23
C ALA A 224 2.43 7.98 -12.15
N PHE A 225 3.24 8.05 -11.08
CA PHE A 225 3.17 9.08 -10.05
C PHE A 225 4.56 9.44 -9.55
N SER A 226 4.67 10.59 -8.87
CA SER A 226 5.91 11.05 -8.23
C SER A 226 5.68 11.26 -6.74
N ILE A 227 6.63 10.82 -5.93
CA ILE A 227 6.59 10.97 -4.48
C ILE A 227 7.24 12.31 -4.12
N PRO A 228 6.51 13.24 -3.49
CA PRO A 228 7.09 14.52 -3.09
C PRO A 228 8.02 14.34 -1.88
N VAL A 229 9.06 15.17 -1.81
CA VAL A 229 9.98 15.21 -0.67
C VAL A 229 9.47 16.24 0.33
N GLY A 230 9.47 15.90 1.63
CA GLY A 230 9.05 16.81 2.69
C GLY A 230 7.58 17.19 2.68
N GLN A 231 6.72 16.46 1.97
CA GLN A 231 5.28 16.68 1.92
C GLN A 231 4.53 15.37 2.18
N TRP A 232 3.36 15.48 2.79
CA TRP A 232 2.46 14.35 2.94
C TRP A 232 1.80 14.04 1.60
N MET A 233 1.79 12.76 1.24
CA MET A 233 0.97 12.23 0.16
C MET A 233 0.10 11.11 0.72
N SER A 234 -1.09 10.94 0.16
CA SER A 234 -1.96 9.79 0.43
C SER A 234 -1.82 8.75 -0.67
N ILE A 235 -1.81 7.48 -0.25
CA ILE A 235 -1.73 6.32 -1.12
C ILE A 235 -2.91 5.44 -0.77
N ALA A 236 -3.74 5.08 -1.74
CA ALA A 236 -4.82 4.12 -1.57
C ALA A 236 -4.73 3.04 -2.65
N ILE A 237 -4.83 1.78 -2.23
CA ILE A 237 -4.76 0.62 -3.12
C ILE A 237 -6.05 -0.18 -2.95
N ARG A 238 -6.81 -0.31 -4.04
CA ARG A 238 -7.93 -1.22 -4.15
C ARG A 238 -7.45 -2.53 -4.74
N VAL A 239 -7.86 -3.63 -4.13
CA VAL A 239 -7.66 -4.97 -4.67
C VAL A 239 -8.99 -5.71 -4.64
N LYS A 240 -9.41 -6.16 -5.82
CA LYS A 240 -10.57 -7.03 -6.02
C LYS A 240 -10.10 -8.39 -6.51
N LEU A 241 -10.38 -9.42 -5.74
CA LEU A 241 -10.11 -10.80 -6.11
C LEU A 241 -10.98 -11.21 -7.30
N ASN A 242 -10.42 -12.00 -8.21
CA ASN A 242 -11.18 -12.63 -9.26
C ASN A 242 -12.06 -13.77 -8.72
N THR A 243 -13.18 -14.01 -9.38
CA THR A 243 -13.94 -15.26 -9.29
C THR A 243 -13.03 -16.40 -9.76
N VAL A 244 -12.95 -17.50 -9.00
CA VAL A 244 -12.05 -18.60 -9.37
C VAL A 244 -12.47 -19.19 -10.71
N GLY A 245 -11.51 -19.29 -11.63
CA GLY A 245 -11.74 -19.71 -13.02
C GLY A 245 -12.04 -18.56 -13.99
N HIS A 246 -12.17 -17.33 -13.51
CA HIS A 246 -12.40 -16.13 -14.31
C HIS A 246 -11.30 -15.09 -14.13
N GLU A 247 -11.15 -14.23 -15.14
CA GLU A 247 -10.20 -13.12 -15.20
C GLU A 247 -10.96 -11.80 -14.98
N ASP A 248 -11.57 -11.64 -13.81
CA ASP A 248 -12.39 -10.48 -13.42
C ASP A 248 -11.84 -9.75 -12.18
N GLY A 249 -10.58 -10.03 -11.82
CA GLY A 249 -9.87 -9.35 -10.75
C GLY A 249 -9.35 -7.98 -11.17
N GLU A 250 -9.19 -7.09 -10.19
CA GLU A 250 -8.83 -5.69 -10.42
C GLU A 250 -7.84 -5.18 -9.36
N ILE A 251 -6.92 -4.31 -9.78
CA ILE A 251 -6.04 -3.53 -8.92
C ILE A 251 -6.15 -2.07 -9.35
N GLU A 252 -6.36 -1.17 -8.40
CA GLU A 252 -6.38 0.27 -8.66
C GLU A 252 -5.61 1.02 -7.59
N LEU A 253 -4.83 2.02 -8.00
CA LEU A 253 -3.97 2.84 -7.17
C LEU A 253 -4.36 4.31 -7.32
N TRP A 254 -4.63 4.96 -6.20
CA TRP A 254 -4.82 6.40 -6.12
C TRP A 254 -3.69 7.07 -5.35
N ILE A 255 -3.32 8.25 -5.82
CA ILE A 255 -2.42 9.18 -5.15
C ILE A 255 -3.19 10.49 -4.98
N ASP A 256 -3.36 10.94 -3.73
CA ASP A 256 -4.09 12.17 -3.43
C ASP A 256 -5.51 12.20 -4.03
N GLY A 257 -6.17 11.04 -3.96
CA GLY A 257 -7.53 10.83 -4.47
C GLY A 257 -7.63 10.69 -5.99
N ILE A 258 -6.53 10.79 -6.74
CA ILE A 258 -6.49 10.69 -8.20
C ILE A 258 -6.07 9.26 -8.58
N SER A 259 -6.88 8.57 -9.39
CA SER A 259 -6.54 7.23 -9.90
C SER A 259 -5.37 7.36 -10.89
N VAL A 260 -4.22 6.76 -10.57
CA VAL A 260 -2.99 6.84 -11.37
C VAL A 260 -2.65 5.54 -12.08
N ILE A 261 -3.10 4.39 -11.55
CA ILE A 261 -2.97 3.08 -12.19
C ILE A 261 -4.26 2.29 -11.95
N SER A 262 -4.87 1.76 -13.01
CA SER A 262 -6.00 0.84 -12.93
C SER A 262 -5.75 -0.33 -13.87
N VAL A 263 -5.78 -1.55 -13.33
CA VAL A 263 -5.56 -2.78 -14.07
C VAL A 263 -6.72 -3.73 -13.80
N THR A 264 -7.42 -4.08 -14.86
CA THR A 264 -8.56 -5.00 -14.82
C THR A 264 -8.22 -6.30 -15.53
N LYS A 265 -9.12 -7.27 -15.39
CA LYS A 265 -9.04 -8.58 -16.03
C LYS A 265 -7.81 -9.40 -15.60
N LEU A 266 -7.53 -9.36 -14.30
CA LEU A 266 -6.44 -10.07 -13.66
C LEU A 266 -6.93 -11.36 -13.00
N THR A 267 -6.01 -12.32 -12.86
CA THR A 267 -6.15 -13.49 -12.00
C THR A 267 -5.27 -13.29 -10.77
N LEU A 268 -5.86 -12.99 -9.62
CA LEU A 268 -5.18 -12.83 -8.33
C LEU A 268 -5.19 -14.11 -7.49
N ARG A 269 -6.14 -15.01 -7.74
CA ARG A 269 -6.28 -16.31 -7.07
C ARG A 269 -6.75 -17.41 -8.01
N GLN A 270 -6.33 -18.63 -7.69
CA GLN A 270 -6.76 -19.86 -8.37
C GLN A 270 -7.57 -20.80 -7.45
N SER A 271 -7.74 -20.42 -6.17
CA SER A 271 -8.45 -21.23 -5.18
C SER A 271 -9.36 -20.36 -4.33
N GLU A 272 -10.56 -20.87 -4.04
CA GLU A 272 -11.49 -20.28 -3.09
C GLU A 272 -11.01 -20.39 -1.64
N LYS A 273 -9.79 -20.88 -1.38
CA LYS A 273 -9.12 -20.75 -0.08
C LYS A 273 -8.24 -19.51 0.02
N SER A 274 -7.91 -18.90 -1.12
CA SER A 274 -7.10 -17.68 -1.18
C SER A 274 -7.98 -16.47 -0.85
N ARG A 275 -7.55 -15.69 0.15
CA ARG A 275 -8.29 -14.53 0.66
C ARG A 275 -7.37 -13.33 0.78
N LEU A 276 -7.96 -12.14 0.77
CA LEU A 276 -7.29 -10.93 1.21
C LEU A 276 -6.90 -11.08 2.69
N LYS A 277 -5.74 -10.55 3.08
CA LYS A 277 -5.21 -10.68 4.45
C LYS A 277 -4.89 -9.35 5.13
N GLY A 278 -4.86 -8.26 4.36
CA GLY A 278 -4.66 -6.90 4.87
C GLY A 278 -3.48 -6.23 4.18
N MET A 279 -2.62 -5.56 4.94
CA MET A 279 -1.43 -4.91 4.40
C MET A 279 -0.14 -5.62 4.80
N HIS A 280 0.74 -5.79 3.82
CA HIS A 280 2.15 -6.03 4.03
C HIS A 280 2.83 -4.67 4.16
N PHE A 281 3.00 -4.22 5.40
CA PHE A 281 3.53 -2.91 5.72
C PHE A 281 5.04 -2.99 5.87
N GLN A 282 5.75 -2.84 4.76
CA GLN A 282 7.20 -2.98 4.74
C GLN A 282 7.85 -1.92 3.87
N THR A 283 8.85 -1.24 4.44
CA THR A 283 9.62 -0.22 3.75
C THR A 283 11.11 -0.37 4.04
N PHE A 284 11.93 -0.25 2.99
CA PHE A 284 13.40 -0.35 3.03
C PHE A 284 13.98 0.07 1.68
N PHE A 285 15.27 0.42 1.64
CA PHE A 285 15.99 0.68 0.39
C PHE A 285 16.18 -0.62 -0.41
N GLY A 286 15.64 -0.69 -1.61
CA GLY A 286 15.28 -1.97 -2.24
C GLY A 286 16.40 -2.61 -3.03
N GLY A 287 16.23 -3.85 -3.50
CA GLY A 287 17.31 -4.57 -4.19
C GLY A 287 18.22 -5.33 -3.23
N ASN A 288 19.30 -5.89 -3.76
CA ASN A 288 20.22 -6.76 -3.02
C ASN A 288 21.70 -6.43 -3.22
N LYS A 289 22.00 -5.27 -3.84
CA LYS A 289 23.36 -4.85 -4.15
C LYS A 289 23.71 -3.51 -3.48
N PRO A 290 25.00 -3.23 -3.21
CA PRO A 290 25.45 -2.02 -2.52
C PRO A 290 25.01 -0.70 -3.17
N ASP A 291 24.84 -0.69 -4.49
CA ASP A 291 24.38 0.47 -5.28
C ASP A 291 22.90 0.81 -5.09
N TRP A 292 22.19 0.10 -4.22
CA TRP A 292 20.86 0.44 -3.74
C TRP A 292 20.83 1.00 -2.32
N ALA A 293 21.95 0.94 -1.60
CA ALA A 293 21.98 1.28 -0.19
C ALA A 293 21.62 2.76 0.05
N SER A 294 20.96 3.05 1.17
CA SER A 294 20.75 4.43 1.61
C SER A 294 22.11 5.15 1.70
N PRO A 295 22.30 6.30 1.05
CA PRO A 295 23.60 6.95 0.96
C PRO A 295 23.98 7.68 2.26
N ARG A 296 22.97 7.90 3.11
CA ARG A 296 23.06 8.56 4.42
C ARG A 296 21.96 8.06 5.34
N ASP A 297 21.92 8.59 6.56
CA ASP A 297 20.82 8.38 7.49
C ASP A 297 19.62 9.20 7.03
N GLN A 298 18.48 8.52 6.82
CA GLN A 298 17.27 9.13 6.29
C GLN A 298 16.04 8.64 7.05
N ARG A 299 14.96 9.43 7.03
CA ARG A 299 13.69 9.08 7.66
C ARG A 299 12.50 9.21 6.71
N ALA A 300 11.49 8.39 6.97
CA ALA A 300 10.16 8.54 6.41
C ALA A 300 9.12 8.33 7.52
N TRP A 301 7.96 8.96 7.37
CA TRP A 301 6.87 8.87 8.34
C TRP A 301 5.62 8.34 7.66
N PHE A 302 4.90 7.46 8.34
CA PHE A 302 3.69 6.82 7.85
C PHE A 302 2.55 6.99 8.85
N ALA A 303 1.39 7.43 8.39
CA ALA A 303 0.26 7.77 9.26
C ALA A 303 -1.07 7.43 8.58
N ASP A 304 -2.17 7.67 9.31
CA ASP A 304 -3.52 7.61 8.77
C ASP A 304 -3.88 6.29 8.07
N VAL A 305 -3.40 5.18 8.65
CA VAL A 305 -3.67 3.84 8.14
C VAL A 305 -5.17 3.60 8.16
N THR A 306 -5.72 3.28 7.00
CA THR A 306 -7.15 3.18 6.77
C THR A 306 -7.44 1.93 5.94
N GLY A 307 -8.54 1.26 6.23
CA GLY A 307 -8.96 0.07 5.51
C GLY A 307 -10.48 0.01 5.40
N VAL A 308 -11.00 -0.24 4.20
CA VAL A 308 -12.44 -0.45 3.97
C VAL A 308 -12.68 -1.74 3.17
N SER A 309 -13.75 -2.45 3.50
CA SER A 309 -14.27 -3.57 2.71
C SER A 309 -15.34 -3.03 1.77
N VAL A 310 -15.14 -3.23 0.47
CA VAL A 310 -16.08 -2.77 -0.57
C VAL A 310 -17.19 -3.80 -0.73
N CYS A 311 -18.39 -3.33 -1.08
CA CYS A 311 -19.59 -4.15 -1.27
C CYS A 311 -19.54 -4.95 -2.58
#